data_AF-A0A953S9K6-F1
#
_entry.id   AF-A0A953S9K6-F1
#
_cell.length_a   1.000
_cell.length_b   1.000
_cell.length_c   1.000
_cell.angle_alpha   90.00
_cell.angle_beta   90.00
_cell.angle_gamma   90.00
#
_symmetry.space_group_name_H-M   'P 1'
#
loop_
_entity.id
_entity.type
_entity.pdbx_description
1 polymer ?
#
loop_
_entity_poly.entity_id
_entity_poly.type
_entity_poly.pdbx_seq_one_letter_code
_entity_poly.pdbx_strand_id
1 'polypeptide(L)' 'ALGGAVVRNRIRRRIREILRRNRTEIPSGWDIVIHPRRSVAQAPFAPLEAELVRLLRSIAPKDQALAN' A
#
# COMPACT_ATOMS: atom_id res chain seq x y z
N ALA A 1 -19.79 2.72 -3.63
CA ALA A 1 -19.31 1.33 -3.84
C ALA A 1 -18.18 1.27 -4.89
N LEU A 2 -17.03 0.66 -4.61
CA LEU A 2 -15.83 0.59 -5.48
C LEU A 2 -15.96 -0.33 -6.74
N GLY A 3 -17.17 -0.52 -7.26
CA GLY A 3 -17.47 -1.50 -8.31
C GLY A 3 -17.69 -2.91 -7.77
N GLY A 4 -17.97 -3.85 -8.68
CA GLY A 4 -18.24 -5.25 -8.38
C GLY A 4 -17.07 -6.00 -7.74
N ALA A 5 -17.32 -7.23 -7.27
CA ALA A 5 -16.32 -8.04 -6.54
C ALA A 5 -15.00 -8.23 -7.32
N VAL A 6 -15.08 -8.36 -8.64
CA VAL A 6 -13.91 -8.55 -9.52
C VAL A 6 -12.96 -7.35 -9.48
N VAL A 7 -13.49 -6.12 -9.54
CA VAL A 7 -12.70 -4.88 -9.48
C VAL A 7 -12.00 -4.77 -8.13
N ARG A 8 -12.72 -5.03 -7.03
CA ARG A 8 -12.15 -5.02 -5.67
C ARG A 8 -11.05 -6.07 -5.51
N ASN A 9 -11.25 -7.28 -6.04
CA ASN A 9 -10.27 -8.35 -5.98
C ASN A 9 -9.02 -8.02 -6.81
N ARG A 10 -9.18 -7.40 -7.98
CA ARG A 10 -8.06 -6.91 -8.80
C ARG A 10 -7.24 -5.88 -8.04
N ILE A 11 -7.89 -4.88 -7.42
CA ILE A 11 -7.21 -3.87 -6.60
C ILE A 11 -6.44 -4.52 -5.45
N ARG A 12 -7.10 -5.41 -4.69
CA ARG A 12 -6.49 -6.13 -3.57
C ARG A 12 -5.26 -6.94 -4.00
N ARG A 13 -5.33 -7.64 -5.14
CA ARG A 13 -4.19 -8.39 -5.70
C ARG A 13 -3.02 -7.47 -6.07
N ARG A 14 -3.30 -6.37 -6.77
CA ARG A 14 -2.25 -5.40 -7.18
C ARG A 14 -1.55 -4.78 -5.99
N ILE A 15 -2.30 -4.35 -4.97
CA ILE A 15 -1.73 -3.76 -3.75
C ILE A 15 -0.86 -4.79 -3.02
N ARG A 16 -1.36 -6.01 -2.82
CA ARG A 16 -0.57 -7.08 -2.17
C ARG A 16 0.71 -7.38 -2.93
N GLU A 17 0.67 -7.35 -4.25
CA GLU A 17 1.86 -7.60 -5.07
C GLU A 17 2.90 -6.49 -4.90
N ILE A 18 2.48 -5.22 -4.89
CA ILE A 18 3.38 -4.10 -4.61
C ILE A 18 4.02 -4.25 -3.22
N LEU A 19 3.21 -4.54 -2.19
CA LEU A 19 3.70 -4.76 -0.84
C LEU A 19 4.66 -5.96 -0.76
N ARG A 20 4.38 -7.04 -1.50
CA ARG A 20 5.25 -8.23 -1.56
C ARG A 20 6.60 -7.93 -2.18
N ARG A 21 6.65 -7.09 -3.23
CA ARG A 21 7.88 -6.69 -3.92
C ARG A 21 8.71 -5.68 -3.11
N ASN A 22 8.06 -4.87 -2.27
CA ASN A 22 8.69 -3.78 -1.54
C ASN A 22 8.60 -3.98 -0.01
N ARG A 23 8.70 -5.22 0.46
CA ARG A 23 8.55 -5.56 1.89
C ARG A 23 9.52 -4.80 2.80
N THR A 24 10.72 -4.52 2.31
CA THR A 24 11.76 -3.77 3.03
C THR A 24 11.41 -2.31 3.27
N GLU A 25 10.45 -1.78 2.51
CA GLU A 25 9.98 -0.39 2.65
C GLU A 25 8.85 -0.28 3.68
N ILE A 26 8.31 -1.40 4.18
CA ILE A 26 7.23 -1.40 5.16
C ILE A 26 7.85 -1.14 6.54
N PRO A 27 7.51 -0.03 7.22
CA PRO A 27 8.08 0.29 8.52
C PRO A 27 7.64 -0.73 9.58
N SER A 28 8.55 -1.10 10.48
CA SER A 28 8.26 -2.02 11.57
C SER A 28 7.35 -1.38 12.63
N GLY A 29 6.60 -2.22 13.32
CA GLY A 29 5.71 -1.81 14.43
C GLY A 29 4.38 -1.19 14.00
N TRP A 30 4.06 -1.14 12.71
CA TRP A 30 2.81 -0.56 12.21
C TRP A 30 1.80 -1.59 11.69
N ASP A 31 0.54 -1.41 12.06
CA ASP A 31 -0.60 -1.99 11.36
C ASP A 31 -1.11 -1.00 10.29
N ILE A 32 -0.92 -1.35 9.01
CA ILE A 32 -1.24 -0.46 7.89
C ILE A 32 -2.56 -0.87 7.23
N VAL A 33 -3.56 0.01 7.31
CA VAL A 33 -4.84 -0.16 6.59
C VAL A 33 -4.84 0.67 5.31
N ILE A 34 -4.98 0.01 4.17
CA ILE A 34 -5.00 0.67 2.86
C ILE A 34 -6.46 0.82 2.38
N HIS A 35 -6.89 2.07 2.18
CA HIS A 35 -8.20 2.40 1.62
C HIS A 35 -8.08 2.86 0.15
N PRO A 36 -8.19 1.95 -0.84
CA PRO A 36 -8.04 2.32 -2.24
C PRO A 36 -9.23 3.15 -2.74
N ARG A 37 -8.93 4.27 -3.42
CA ARG A 37 -9.94 5.07 -4.12
C ARG A 37 -10.35 4.41 -5.46
N ARG A 38 -11.51 4.78 -6.02
CA ARG A 38 -12.00 4.25 -7.30
C ARG A 38 -10.98 4.39 -8.45
N SER A 39 -10.19 5.46 -8.45
CA SER A 39 -9.14 5.72 -9.45
C SER A 39 -8.09 4.60 -9.53
N VAL A 40 -7.82 3.91 -8.42
CA VAL A 40 -6.85 2.80 -8.35
C VAL A 40 -7.23 1.63 -9.27
N ALA A 41 -8.52 1.47 -9.58
CA ALA A 41 -8.98 0.43 -10.50
C ALA A 41 -8.39 0.59 -11.90
N GLN A 42 -8.23 1.85 -12.35
CA GLN A 42 -7.81 2.21 -13.71
C GLN A 42 -6.36 2.68 -13.79
N ALA A 43 -5.77 3.08 -12.67
CA ALA A 43 -4.37 3.50 -12.60
C ALA A 43 -3.44 2.40 -13.16
N PRO A 44 -2.41 2.73 -13.97
CA PRO A 44 -1.39 1.77 -14.39
C PRO A 44 -0.58 1.24 -13.19
N PHE A 45 0.07 0.08 -13.34
CA PHE A 45 0.74 -0.59 -12.22
C PHE A 45 1.96 0.16 -11.70
N ALA A 46 2.88 0.56 -12.59
CA ALA A 46 4.10 1.28 -12.22
C ALA A 46 3.85 2.59 -11.42
N PRO A 47 2.96 3.51 -11.83
CA PRO A 47 2.69 4.71 -11.05
C PRO A 47 2.03 4.41 -9.71
N LEU A 48 1.13 3.41 -9.65
CA LEU A 48 0.52 2.96 -8.40
C LEU A 48 1.57 2.38 -7.42
N GLU A 49 2.53 1.63 -7.94
CA GLU A 49 3.66 1.10 -7.17
C GLU A 49 4.52 2.24 -6.62
N ALA A 50 4.94 3.18 -7.48
CA ALA A 50 5.76 4.31 -7.07
C ALA A 50 5.07 5.17 -5.99
N GLU A 51 3.77 5.43 -6.13
CA GLU A 51 3.00 6.20 -5.15
C GLU A 51 2.89 5.46 -3.81
N LEU A 52 2.58 4.17 -3.82
CA LEU A 52 2.45 3.38 -2.60
C LEU A 52 3.79 3.27 -1.86
N VAL A 53 4.89 3.02 -2.57
CA VAL A 53 6.24 2.97 -1.98
C VAL A 53 6.63 4.32 -1.40
N ARG A 54 6.33 5.43 -2.10
CA ARG A 54 6.57 6.78 -1.58
C ARG A 54 5.83 7.01 -0.26
N LEU A 55 4.58 6.56 -0.16
CA LEU A 55 3.79 6.67 1.08
C LEU A 55 4.40 5.83 2.21
N LEU A 56 4.79 4.59 1.94
CA LEU A 56 5.42 3.71 2.94
C LEU A 56 6.71 4.33 3.51
N ARG A 57 7.57 4.88 2.65
CA ARG A 57 8.81 5.56 3.07
C ARG A 57 8.60 6.82 3.88
N SER A 58 7.43 7.45 3.77
CA SER A 58 7.11 8.67 4.52
C SER A 58 6.70 8.40 5.97
N ILE A 59 6.50 7.14 6.34
CA ILE A 59 6.10 6.73 7.69
C ILE A 59 7.36 6.40 8.49
N ALA A 60 7.56 7.07 9.63
CA ALA A 60 8.68 6.77 10.54
C ALA A 60 8.46 5.43 11.27
N PRO A 61 9.51 4.66 11.59
CA PRO A 61 9.39 3.42 12.37
C PRO A 61 8.75 3.68 13.74
N LYS A 62 7.76 2.87 14.14
CA LYS A 62 7.10 3.03 15.45
C LYS A 62 8.00 2.57 16.59
N ASP A 63 8.78 1.52 16.36
CA ASP A 63 9.61 0.88 17.39
C ASP A 63 10.77 1.79 17.85
N GLN A 64 11.15 2.77 17.03
CA GLN A 64 12.20 3.73 17.37
C GLN A 64 11.73 4.80 18.38
N ALA A 65 10.42 4.95 18.59
CA ALA A 65 9.85 5.90 19.55
C ALA A 65 9.79 5.36 21.00
N LEU A 66 10.09 4.08 21.23
CA LEU A 66 10.16 3.47 22.57
C LEU A 66 11.58 3.41 23.15
N ALA A 67 12.58 3.80 22.36
CA ALA A 67 13.99 3.80 22.75
C ALA A 67 14.54 5.20 23.13
N ASN A 68 13.67 6.22 23.16
CA ASN A 68 13.99 7.59 23.60
C ASN A 68 13.13 7.99 24.78
#